data_AF-A0A8T5SBL1-F1
#
_entry.id   AF-A0A8T5SBL1-F1
#
_cell.length_a   1.000
_cell.length_b   1.000
_cell.length_c   1.000
_cell.angle_alpha   90.00
_cell.angle_beta   90.00
_cell.angle_gamma   90.00
#
_symmetry.space_group_name_H-M   'P 1'
#
loop_
_entity.id
_entity.type
_entity.pdbx_description
1 polymer ?
#
loop_
_entity_poly.entity_id
_entity_poly.type
_entity_poly.pdbx_seq_one_letter_code
_entity_poly.pdbx_strand_id
1 'polypeptide(L)'
;MNGKQKFYMTLAVVQVFLVVVLIFSMNGLVRVVRAQADNFDYYNSPTTAVLAISAALAISISGLAAAHVIRTVGTAAISALSEREEAFGKLVVIVALGEAIAIYGLIIAILLVFQIPSPPA
;
A
#
# COMPACT_ATOMS: atom_id res chain seq x y z
N MET A 1 10.47 40.62 17.63
CA MET A 1 10.69 39.16 17.77
C MET A 1 12.04 38.78 17.20
N ASN A 2 12.86 38.11 18.01
CA ASN A 2 14.20 37.67 17.61
C ASN A 2 14.12 36.54 16.57
N GLY A 3 15.11 36.43 15.68
CA GLY A 3 15.07 35.51 14.53
C GLY A 3 14.79 34.04 14.90
N LYS A 4 15.28 33.59 16.06
CA LYS A 4 15.01 32.24 16.59
C LYS A 4 13.53 32.04 16.95
N GLN A 5 12.88 33.06 17.51
CA GLN A 5 11.46 33.01 17.90
C GLN A 5 10.55 33.01 16.66
N LYS A 6 10.92 33.74 15.59
CA LYS A 6 10.20 33.71 14.32
C LYS A 6 10.28 32.33 13.65
N PHE A 7 11.44 31.68 13.70
CA PHE A 7 11.63 30.33 13.15
C PHE A 7 10.76 29.27 13.85
N TYR A 8 10.77 29.22 15.19
CA TYR A 8 9.91 28.30 15.94
C TYR A 8 8.42 28.60 15.75
N MET A 9 8.04 29.88 15.61
CA MET A 9 6.65 30.25 15.34
C MET A 9 6.21 29.78 13.95
N THR A 10 7.05 29.91 12.91
CA THR A 10 6.73 29.39 11.57
C THR A 10 6.63 27.86 11.56
N LEU A 11 7.55 27.17 12.24
CA LEU A 11 7.51 25.70 12.35
C LEU A 11 6.22 25.22 13.02
N ALA A 12 5.80 25.88 14.11
CA ALA A 12 4.56 25.57 14.82
C ALA A 12 3.32 25.82 13.92
N VAL A 13 3.31 26.89 13.13
CA VAL A 13 2.20 27.18 12.20
C VAL A 13 2.10 26.13 11.10
N VAL A 14 3.22 25.69 10.52
CA VAL A 14 3.25 24.62 9.51
C VAL A 14 2.75 23.30 10.10
N GLN A 15 3.16 22.96 11.33
CA GLN A 15 2.73 21.73 11.99
C GLN A 15 1.23 21.71 12.28
N VAL A 16 0.68 22.84 12.76
CA VAL A 16 -0.77 22.99 12.99
C VAL A 16 -1.54 22.92 11.68
N PHE A 17 -1.05 23.55 10.62
CA PHE A 17 -1.67 23.48 9.29
C PHE A 17 -1.75 22.03 8.77
N LEU A 18 -0.67 21.25 8.93
CA LEU A 18 -0.63 19.85 8.50
C LEU A 18 -1.63 18.97 9.27
N VAL A 19 -1.73 19.17 10.58
CA VAL A 19 -2.72 18.45 11.43
C VAL A 19 -4.16 18.82 11.05
N VAL A 20 -4.42 20.09 10.76
CA VAL A 20 -5.75 20.55 10.32
C VAL A 20 -6.13 19.89 8.98
N VAL A 21 -5.22 19.86 8.00
CA VAL A 21 -5.44 19.19 6.70
C VAL A 21 -5.75 17.70 6.89
N LEU A 22 -5.04 17.01 7.78
CA LEU A 22 -5.30 15.61 8.09
C LEU A 22 -6.69 15.40 8.71
N ILE A 23 -7.11 16.26 9.64
CA ILE A 23 -8.43 16.16 10.27
C ILE A 23 -9.55 16.42 9.25
N PHE A 24 -9.42 17.45 8.39
CA PHE A 24 -10.42 17.72 7.34
C PHE A 24 -10.51 16.58 6.31
N SER A 25 -9.37 15.99 5.93
CA SER A 25 -9.29 14.84 5.02
C SER A 25 -9.95 13.59 5.61
N MET A 26 -9.67 13.29 6.89
CA MET A 26 -10.28 12.16 7.60
C MET A 26 -11.79 12.30 7.73
N ASN A 27 -12.30 13.51 8.01
CA ASN A 27 -13.73 13.76 8.10
C ASN A 27 -14.44 13.61 6.74
N GLY A 28 -13.79 13.98 5.63
CA GLY A 28 -14.30 13.74 4.28
C GLY A 28 -14.38 12.25 3.95
N LEU A 29 -13.32 11.49 4.26
CA LEU A 29 -13.27 10.05 4.05
C LEU A 29 -14.32 9.32 4.89
N VAL A 30 -14.47 9.67 6.17
CA VAL A 30 -15.47 9.07 7.07
C VAL A 30 -16.90 9.38 6.63
N ARG A 31 -17.17 10.55 6.04
CA ARG A 31 -18.49 10.87 5.48
C ARG A 31 -18.80 10.09 4.21
N VAL A 32 -17.82 9.90 3.31
CA VAL A 32 -17.97 9.03 2.13
C VAL A 32 -18.21 7.58 2.54
N VAL A 33 -17.51 7.10 3.58
CA VAL A 33 -17.69 5.76 4.14
C VAL A 33 -19.06 5.61 4.83
N ARG A 34 -19.53 6.61 5.57
CA ARG A 34 -20.84 6.56 6.26
C ARG A 34 -22.03 6.74 5.32
N ALA A 35 -21.91 7.53 4.26
CA ALA A 35 -22.97 7.68 3.24
C ALA A 35 -23.23 6.37 2.46
N GLN A 36 -22.31 5.41 2.54
CA GLN A 36 -22.45 4.06 1.97
C GLN A 36 -23.09 3.05 2.96
N ALA A 37 -23.45 3.48 4.18
CA ALA A 37 -23.91 2.58 5.25
C ALA A 37 -25.44 2.36 5.31
N ASP A 38 -26.26 3.12 4.57
CA ASP A 38 -27.72 3.15 4.82
C ASP A 38 -28.59 2.29 3.86
N ASN A 39 -28.03 1.55 2.90
CA ASN A 39 -28.84 0.64 2.05
C ASN A 39 -28.10 -0.69 1.79
N PHE A 40 -28.44 -1.71 2.58
CA PHE A 40 -27.86 -3.04 2.54
C PHE A 40 -28.63 -3.98 1.59
N ASP A 41 -28.29 -3.96 0.31
CA ASP A 41 -28.37 -5.16 -0.54
C ASP A 41 -27.03 -5.89 -0.43
N TYR A 42 -26.95 -6.94 0.39
CA TYR A 42 -25.70 -7.65 0.69
C TYR A 42 -24.93 -8.17 -0.55
N TYR A 43 -25.62 -8.40 -1.67
CA TYR A 43 -25.05 -8.81 -2.96
C TYR A 43 -24.73 -7.66 -3.93
N ASN A 44 -25.37 -6.51 -3.77
CA ASN A 44 -25.16 -5.31 -4.59
C ASN A 44 -24.73 -4.11 -3.73
N SER A 45 -24.02 -4.39 -2.64
CA SER A 45 -23.62 -3.36 -1.70
C SER A 45 -22.43 -2.58 -2.24
N PRO A 46 -22.41 -1.25 -2.10
CA PRO A 46 -21.21 -0.44 -2.32
C PRO A 46 -19.97 -1.02 -1.61
N THR A 47 -20.14 -1.71 -0.49
CA THR A 47 -19.04 -2.37 0.23
C THR A 47 -18.38 -3.47 -0.58
N THR A 48 -19.14 -4.25 -1.35
CA THR A 48 -18.59 -5.32 -2.20
C THR A 48 -17.77 -4.75 -3.34
N ALA A 49 -18.25 -3.67 -3.97
CA ALA A 49 -17.50 -2.97 -5.01
C ALA A 49 -16.21 -2.35 -4.45
N VAL A 50 -16.28 -1.73 -3.27
CA VAL A 50 -15.11 -1.16 -2.59
C VAL A 50 -14.10 -2.26 -2.22
N LEU A 51 -14.53 -3.40 -1.69
CA LEU A 51 -13.64 -4.53 -1.38
C LEU A 51 -12.98 -5.10 -2.64
N ALA A 52 -13.72 -5.24 -3.74
CA ALA A 52 -13.18 -5.73 -5.01
C ALA A 52 -12.14 -4.76 -5.60
N ILE A 53 -12.43 -3.45 -5.61
CA ILE A 53 -11.48 -2.43 -6.06
C ILE A 53 -10.25 -2.39 -5.14
N SER A 54 -10.44 -2.49 -3.83
CA SER A 54 -9.34 -2.52 -2.85
C SER A 54 -8.43 -3.73 -3.08
N ALA A 55 -9.00 -4.91 -3.36
CA ALA A 55 -8.25 -6.12 -3.68
C ALA A 55 -7.42 -5.95 -4.96
N ALA A 56 -8.02 -5.40 -6.02
CA ALA A 56 -7.34 -5.14 -7.29
C ALA A 56 -6.17 -4.14 -7.13
N LEU A 57 -6.36 -3.09 -6.33
CA LEU A 57 -5.32 -2.10 -6.04
C LEU A 57 -4.19 -2.69 -5.18
N ALA A 58 -4.52 -3.49 -4.17
CA ALA A 58 -3.55 -4.10 -3.27
C ALA A 58 -2.51 -4.95 -4.04
N ILE A 59 -2.97 -5.82 -4.94
CA ILE A 59 -2.07 -6.65 -5.75
C ILE A 59 -1.34 -5.84 -6.83
N SER A 60 -2.01 -4.88 -7.49
CA SER A 60 -1.41 -4.13 -8.60
C SER A 60 -0.28 -3.21 -8.13
N ILE A 61 -0.50 -2.47 -7.04
CA ILE A 61 0.50 -1.53 -6.50
C ILE A 61 1.69 -2.31 -5.92
N SER A 62 1.42 -3.38 -5.18
CA SER A 62 2.45 -4.25 -4.63
C SER A 62 3.28 -4.92 -5.73
N GLY A 63 2.64 -5.44 -6.77
CA GLY A 63 3.32 -6.05 -7.92
C GLY A 63 4.23 -5.07 -8.66
N LEU A 64 3.78 -3.82 -8.86
CA LEU A 64 4.61 -2.77 -9.45
C LEU A 64 5.82 -2.41 -8.57
N ALA A 65 5.63 -2.34 -7.25
CA ALA A 65 6.72 -2.10 -6.31
C ALA A 65 7.74 -3.25 -6.32
N ALA A 66 7.27 -4.51 -6.29
CA ALA A 66 8.11 -5.70 -6.38
C ALA A 66 8.90 -5.74 -7.69
N ALA A 67 8.25 -5.46 -8.83
CA ALA A 67 8.91 -5.41 -10.13
C ALA A 67 10.05 -4.38 -10.17
N HIS A 68 9.88 -3.21 -9.55
CA HIS A 68 10.92 -2.19 -9.46
C HIS A 68 12.11 -2.65 -8.61
N VAL A 69 11.84 -3.27 -7.46
CA VAL A 69 12.88 -3.83 -6.59
C VAL A 69 13.63 -4.96 -7.29
N ILE A 70 12.92 -5.92 -7.87
CA ILE A 70 13.54 -7.09 -8.53
C ILE A 70 14.33 -6.66 -9.76
N ARG A 71 13.89 -5.65 -10.52
CA ARG A 71 14.66 -5.10 -11.64
C ARG A 71 16.05 -4.62 -11.20
N THR A 72 16.12 -3.90 -10.09
CA THR A 72 17.39 -3.34 -9.60
C THR A 72 18.25 -4.40 -8.92
N VAL A 73 17.66 -5.20 -8.03
CA VAL A 73 18.38 -6.24 -7.28
C VAL A 73 18.78 -7.41 -8.16
N GLY A 74 17.91 -7.84 -9.08
CA GLY A 74 18.15 -8.95 -10.00
C GLY A 74 19.27 -8.66 -11.00
N THR A 75 19.33 -7.43 -11.54
CA THR A 75 20.44 -7.04 -12.43
C THR A 75 21.78 -6.99 -11.69
N ALA A 76 21.80 -6.46 -10.46
CA ALA A 76 22.99 -6.49 -9.62
C ALA A 76 23.41 -7.92 -9.25
N ALA A 77 22.44 -8.79 -8.95
CA ALA A 77 22.69 -10.19 -8.63
C ALA A 77 23.30 -10.97 -9.79
N ILE A 78 22.79 -10.81 -11.02
CA ILE A 78 23.36 -11.46 -12.22
C ILE A 78 24.78 -10.96 -12.49
N SER A 79 25.03 -9.64 -12.33
CA SER A 79 26.37 -9.08 -12.47
C SER A 79 27.35 -9.69 -11.46
N ALA A 80 26.96 -9.76 -10.18
CA ALA A 80 27.78 -10.35 -9.13
C ALA A 80 28.01 -11.85 -9.34
N LEU A 81 27.01 -12.56 -9.88
CA LEU A 81 27.11 -13.98 -10.19
C LEU A 81 28.15 -14.27 -11.29
N SER A 82 28.33 -13.34 -12.24
CA SER A 82 29.34 -13.48 -13.29
C SER A 82 30.77 -13.44 -12.77
N GLU A 83 31.01 -12.80 -11.62
CA GLU A 83 32.32 -12.75 -10.97
C GLU A 83 32.49 -13.85 -9.92
N ARG A 84 31.40 -14.23 -9.23
CA ARG A 84 31.42 -15.15 -8.09
C ARG A 84 30.25 -16.13 -8.15
N GLU A 85 30.43 -17.22 -8.88
CA GLU A 85 29.40 -18.27 -9.03
C GLU A 85 29.04 -18.94 -7.69
N GLU A 86 30.01 -19.05 -6.78
CA GLU A 86 29.82 -19.57 -5.42
C GLU A 86 28.78 -18.76 -4.60
N ALA A 87 28.49 -17.51 -4.99
CA ALA A 87 27.51 -16.66 -4.33
C ALA A 87 26.05 -16.93 -4.77
N PHE A 88 25.81 -17.81 -5.74
CA PHE A 88 24.50 -18.08 -6.33
C PHE A 88 23.39 -18.25 -5.29
N GLY A 89 23.59 -19.12 -4.29
CA GLY A 89 22.57 -19.39 -3.28
C GLY A 89 22.18 -18.16 -2.46
N LYS A 90 23.14 -17.30 -2.11
CA LYS A 90 22.86 -16.05 -1.37
C LYS A 90 22.14 -15.03 -2.26
N LEU A 91 22.55 -14.93 -3.53
CA LEU A 91 21.98 -13.99 -4.48
C LEU A 91 20.52 -14.33 -4.82
N VAL A 92 20.20 -15.62 -5.01
CA VAL A 92 18.82 -16.08 -5.23
C VAL A 92 17.92 -15.74 -4.04
N VAL A 93 18.39 -15.90 -2.81
CA VAL A 93 17.62 -15.53 -1.61
C VAL A 93 17.34 -14.03 -1.57
N ILE A 94 18.32 -13.17 -1.87
CA ILE A 94 18.10 -11.72 -1.88
C ILE A 94 17.10 -11.29 -2.96
N VAL A 95 17.13 -11.90 -4.14
CA VAL A 95 16.13 -11.64 -5.19
C VAL A 95 14.74 -12.13 -4.75
N ALA A 96 14.65 -13.31 -4.13
CA ALA A 96 13.39 -13.85 -3.62
C ALA A 96 12.79 -13.01 -2.47
N LEU A 97 13.61 -12.36 -1.65
CA LEU A 97 13.14 -11.40 -0.65
C LEU A 97 12.45 -10.19 -1.29
N GLY A 98 12.85 -9.81 -2.52
CA GLY A 98 12.14 -8.79 -3.30
C GLY A 98 10.75 -9.24 -3.77
N GLU A 99 10.60 -10.52 -4.12
CA GLU A 99 9.30 -11.14 -4.49
C GLU A 99 8.32 -11.18 -3.32
N ALA A 100 8.81 -11.26 -2.08
CA ALA A 100 7.94 -11.27 -0.90
C ALA A 100 6.99 -10.06 -0.86
N ILE A 101 7.40 -8.91 -1.41
CA ILE A 101 6.56 -7.70 -1.53
C ILE A 101 5.27 -8.04 -2.30
N ALA A 102 5.39 -8.68 -3.47
CA ALA A 102 4.25 -9.08 -4.32
C ALA A 102 3.38 -10.12 -3.62
N ILE A 103 4.00 -11.10 -2.96
CA ILE A 103 3.28 -12.16 -2.25
C ILE A 103 2.43 -11.57 -1.12
N TYR A 104 2.93 -10.60 -0.36
CA TYR A 104 2.12 -9.94 0.67
C TYR A 104 0.93 -9.17 0.06
N GLY A 105 1.11 -8.51 -1.08
CA GLY A 105 0.02 -7.85 -1.79
C GLY A 105 -1.04 -8.83 -2.29
N LEU A 106 -0.62 -9.98 -2.81
CA LEU A 106 -1.48 -11.07 -3.22
C LEU A 106 -2.25 -11.67 -2.04
N ILE A 107 -1.59 -11.92 -0.91
CA ILE A 107 -2.25 -12.44 0.30
C ILE A 107 -3.35 -11.48 0.76
N ILE A 108 -3.06 -10.18 0.83
CA ILE A 108 -4.06 -9.17 1.22
C ILE A 108 -5.22 -9.16 0.22
N ALA A 109 -4.95 -9.20 -1.08
CA ALA A 109 -6.00 -9.26 -2.09
C ALA A 109 -6.90 -10.50 -1.95
N ILE A 110 -6.32 -11.67 -1.69
CA ILE A 110 -7.08 -12.91 -1.46
C ILE A 110 -7.95 -12.80 -0.20
N LEU A 111 -7.40 -12.27 0.90
CA LEU A 111 -8.15 -12.08 2.13
C LEU A 111 -9.35 -11.14 1.94
N LEU A 112 -9.18 -10.07 1.15
CA LEU A 112 -10.26 -9.15 0.81
C LEU A 112 -11.34 -9.81 -0.05
N VAL A 113 -10.94 -10.63 -1.03
CA VAL A 113 -11.88 -11.36 -1.89
C VAL A 113 -12.67 -12.40 -1.10
N PHE A 114 -12.04 -13.11 -0.15
CA PHE A 114 -12.72 -14.09 0.69
C PHE A 114 -13.73 -13.48 1.67
N GLN A 115 -13.59 -12.18 1.95
CA GLN A 115 -14.60 -11.45 2.72
C GLN A 115 -15.86 -11.13 1.88
N ILE A 116 -15.80 -11.25 0.55
CA ILE A 116 -16.95 -11.01 -0.33
C ILE A 116 -17.93 -12.19 -0.23
N PRO A 117 -19.17 -11.96 0.20
CA PRO A 117 -20.16 -13.03 0.36
C PRO A 117 -20.64 -13.58 -0.99
N SER A 118 -20.76 -14.91 -1.09
CA SER A 118 -21.30 -15.60 -2.27
C SER A 118 -22.83 -15.77 -2.16
N PRO A 119 -23.59 -15.64 -3.29
CA PRO A 119 -25.04 -15.86 -3.30
C PRO A 119 -25.43 -17.20 -2.68
N PRO A 120 -26.58 -17.30 -1.96
CA PRO A 120 -27.08 -18.58 -1.54
C PRO A 120 -27.53 -19.35 -2.80
N ALA A 121 -27.11 -20.62 -2.88
CA ALA A 121 -27.44 -21.51 -4.00
C ALA A 121 -28.94 -21.76 -4.14
#